data_AF-A0A517ZV56-F1
#
_entry.id   AF-A0A517ZV56-F1
#
_cell.length_a   1.000
_cell.length_b   1.000
_cell.length_c   1.000
_cell.angle_alpha   90.00
_cell.angle_beta   90.00
_cell.angle_gamma   90.00
#
_symmetry.space_group_name_H-M   'P 1'
#
loop_
_entity.id
_entity.type
_entity.pdbx_description
1 polymer ?
#
loop_
_entity_poly.entity_id
_entity_poly.type
_entity_poly.pdbx_seq_one_letter_code
_entity_poly.pdbx_strand_id
1 'polypeptide(L)'
;METAKPQDNELLEHLESLERSLDVPLVPGELGQWLETVQSELESTVRVLRTCIESKHSKEFQQIGSEDPGLFGRVREMQQTDQENLQRSAVLLAKLAKLKPLADAVGADEKQLEKPIENVVKHGLEFVTEVRKQETVIDTWLLEAYDRDRGVGD
;
A
#
# COMPACT_ATOMS: atom_id res chain seq x y z
N MET A 1 4.05 14.75 -25.09
CA MET A 1 3.90 15.29 -23.72
C MET A 1 2.42 15.22 -23.39
N GLU A 2 1.97 14.07 -22.92
CA GLU A 2 0.64 13.93 -22.34
C GLU A 2 0.85 13.84 -20.83
N THR A 3 0.27 14.82 -20.13
CA THR A 3 0.26 14.89 -18.68
C THR A 3 -0.54 13.71 -18.14
N ALA A 4 0.10 12.86 -17.34
CA ALA A 4 -0.56 11.80 -16.58
C ALA A 4 -1.77 12.39 -15.83
N LYS A 5 -2.89 11.67 -15.89
CA LYS A 5 -4.18 12.11 -15.34
C LYS A 5 -4.14 12.08 -13.80
N PRO A 6 -4.98 12.87 -13.11
CA PRO A 6 -5.02 12.97 -11.64
C PRO A 6 -5.34 11.66 -10.87
N GLN A 7 -5.64 10.55 -11.55
CA GLN A 7 -5.89 9.25 -10.90
C GLN A 7 -4.61 8.49 -10.55
N ASP A 8 -3.50 8.72 -11.25
CA ASP A 8 -2.24 8.01 -10.98
C ASP A 8 -1.58 8.41 -9.65
N ASN A 9 -2.04 9.51 -9.03
CA ASN A 9 -1.44 10.03 -7.80
C ASN A 9 -2.26 9.74 -6.54
N GLU A 10 -3.53 9.30 -6.65
CA GLU A 10 -4.41 9.16 -5.49
C GLU A 10 -3.90 8.09 -4.51
N LEU A 11 -3.52 6.91 -5.01
CA LEU A 11 -2.94 5.86 -4.16
C LEU A 11 -1.61 6.32 -3.52
N LEU A 12 -0.75 7.02 -4.26
CA LEU A 12 0.52 7.53 -3.76
C LEU A 12 0.34 8.59 -2.67
N GLU A 13 -0.63 9.50 -2.84
CA GLU A 13 -1.01 10.52 -1.85
C GLU A 13 -1.52 9.88 -0.55
N HIS A 14 -2.34 8.83 -0.65
CA HIS A 14 -2.79 8.07 0.52
C HIS A 14 -1.65 7.31 1.21
N LEU A 15 -0.76 6.69 0.44
CA LEU A 15 0.43 6.01 0.98
C LEU A 15 1.36 7.00 1.69
N GLU A 16 1.55 8.20 1.15
CA GLU A 16 2.31 9.28 1.79
C GLU A 16 1.64 9.78 3.08
N SER A 17 0.31 9.92 3.08
CA SER A 17 -0.45 10.36 4.26
C SER A 17 -0.40 9.32 5.39
N LEU A 18 -0.47 8.04 5.03
CA LEU A 18 -0.28 6.93 5.96
C LEU A 18 1.14 6.89 6.53
N GLU A 19 2.16 6.99 5.67
CA GLU A 19 3.58 7.02 6.10
C GLU A 19 3.84 8.16 7.08
N ARG A 20 3.39 9.38 6.75
CA ARG A 20 3.50 10.53 7.64
C ARG A 20 2.84 10.28 8.99
N SER A 21 1.66 9.66 9.01
CA SER A 21 0.96 9.35 10.26
C SER A 21 1.68 8.30 11.11
N LEU A 22 2.35 7.33 10.48
CA LEU A 22 3.17 6.33 11.15
C LEU A 22 4.47 6.92 11.73
N ASP A 23 5.02 7.95 11.08
CA ASP A 23 6.27 8.62 11.49
C ASP A 23 6.08 9.70 12.56
N VAL A 24 4.83 10.09 12.88
CA VAL A 24 4.56 11.05 13.96
C VAL A 24 5.08 10.48 15.29
N PRO A 25 6.00 11.18 15.99
CA PRO A 25 6.47 10.75 17.29
C PRO A 25 5.34 10.73 18.31
N LEU A 26 5.22 9.62 19.04
CA LEU A 26 4.24 9.49 20.11
C LEU A 26 4.64 10.33 21.33
N VAL A 27 3.79 11.30 21.68
CA VAL A 27 3.88 12.05 22.93
C VAL A 27 3.00 11.36 23.99
N PRO A 28 3.44 11.28 25.26
CA PRO A 28 2.64 10.68 26.33
C PRO A 28 1.23 11.28 26.41
N GLY A 29 0.21 10.43 26.40
CA GLY A 29 -1.20 10.83 26.44
C GLY A 29 -1.86 11.03 25.07
N GLU A 30 -1.11 10.95 23.97
CA GLU A 30 -1.64 11.07 22.60
C GLU A 30 -1.85 9.72 21.90
N LEU A 31 -1.53 8.60 22.57
CA LEU A 31 -1.56 7.28 21.96
C LEU A 31 -2.92 6.92 21.36
N GLY A 32 -4.02 7.22 22.05
CA GLY A 32 -5.37 6.95 21.55
C GLY A 32 -5.68 7.70 20.25
N GLN A 33 -5.34 8.99 20.20
CA GLN A 33 -5.52 9.82 19.01
C GLN A 33 -4.61 9.37 17.86
N TRP A 34 -3.36 9.02 18.15
CA TRP A 34 -2.44 8.50 17.14
C TRP A 34 -2.96 7.19 16.53
N LEU A 35 -3.44 6.26 17.36
CA LEU A 35 -4.04 5.00 16.88
C LEU A 35 -5.25 5.25 15.99
N GLU A 36 -6.08 6.24 16.33
CA GLU A 36 -7.23 6.66 15.52
C GLU A 36 -6.80 7.20 14.16
N THR A 37 -5.81 8.09 14.13
CA THR A 37 -5.29 8.66 12.88
C THR A 37 -4.70 7.57 12.00
N VAL A 38 -3.80 6.74 12.52
CA VAL A 38 -3.18 5.65 11.76
C VAL A 38 -4.21 4.66 11.23
N GLN A 39 -5.21 4.30 12.05
CA GLN A 39 -6.29 3.43 11.60
C GLN A 39 -7.11 4.06 10.48
N SER A 40 -7.49 5.33 10.62
CA SER A 40 -8.29 6.03 9.61
C SER A 40 -7.54 6.14 8.28
N GLU A 41 -6.26 6.52 8.31
CA GLU A 41 -5.42 6.61 7.12
C GLU A 41 -5.19 5.25 6.47
N LEU A 42 -4.99 4.19 7.26
CA LEU A 42 -4.85 2.84 6.73
C LEU A 42 -6.15 2.36 6.08
N GLU A 43 -7.31 2.56 6.72
CA GLU A 43 -8.62 2.22 6.14
C GLU A 43 -8.87 2.96 4.82
N SER A 44 -8.52 4.26 4.78
CA SER A 44 -8.60 5.07 3.57
C SER A 44 -7.70 4.53 2.45
N THR A 45 -6.43 4.30 2.77
CA THR A 45 -5.43 3.74 1.84
C THR A 45 -5.86 2.38 1.30
N VAL A 46 -6.41 1.50 2.15
CA VAL A 46 -6.86 0.17 1.73
C VAL A 46 -8.07 0.25 0.79
N ARG A 47 -8.98 1.19 1.01
CA ARG A 47 -10.10 1.41 0.08
C ARG A 47 -9.59 1.82 -1.29
N VAL A 48 -8.69 2.80 -1.34
CA VAL A 48 -8.10 3.27 -2.60
C VAL A 48 -7.27 2.18 -3.28
N LEU A 49 -6.45 1.43 -2.53
CA LEU A 49 -5.69 0.29 -3.05
C LEU A 49 -6.60 -0.77 -3.69
N ARG A 50 -7.71 -1.13 -3.03
CA ARG A 50 -8.68 -2.09 -3.61
C ARG A 50 -9.26 -1.57 -4.91
N THR A 51 -9.68 -0.31 -4.94
CA THR A 51 -10.18 0.33 -6.17
C THR A 51 -9.12 0.33 -7.26
N CYS A 52 -7.85 0.62 -6.93
CA CYS A 52 -6.73 0.58 -7.87
C CYS A 52 -6.53 -0.82 -8.46
N ILE A 53 -6.48 -1.85 -7.61
CA ILE A 53 -6.32 -3.26 -8.02
C ILE A 53 -7.47 -3.68 -8.95
N GLU A 54 -8.71 -3.41 -8.56
CA GLU A 54 -9.91 -3.86 -9.29
C GLU A 54 -10.08 -3.13 -10.64
N SER A 55 -9.65 -1.87 -10.73
CA SER A 55 -9.96 -1.02 -11.88
C SER A 55 -8.75 -0.68 -12.76
N LYS A 56 -7.61 -0.29 -12.17
CA LYS A 56 -6.39 0.12 -12.87
C LYS A 56 -5.52 -1.10 -13.16
N HIS A 57 -5.05 -1.80 -12.12
CA HIS A 57 -4.10 -2.91 -12.30
C HIS A 57 -4.69 -4.02 -13.16
N SER A 58 -5.97 -4.35 -12.95
CA SER A 58 -6.69 -5.33 -13.77
C SER A 58 -6.61 -5.02 -15.27
N LYS A 59 -6.75 -3.75 -15.67
CA LYS A 59 -6.62 -3.33 -17.08
C LYS A 59 -5.18 -3.38 -17.56
N GLU A 60 -4.22 -2.93 -16.75
CA GLU A 60 -2.80 -2.94 -17.09
C GLU A 60 -2.28 -4.36 -17.26
N PHE A 61 -2.68 -5.30 -16.39
CA PHE A 61 -2.38 -6.72 -16.51
C PHE A 61 -2.96 -7.33 -17.78
N GLN A 62 -4.21 -6.99 -18.11
CA GLN A 62 -4.81 -7.44 -19.37
C GLN A 62 -4.04 -6.89 -20.58
N GLN A 63 -3.62 -5.64 -20.52
CA GLN A 63 -2.87 -4.99 -21.58
C GLN A 63 -1.49 -5.62 -21.75
N ILE A 64 -0.70 -5.74 -20.68
CA ILE A 64 0.62 -6.41 -20.68
C ILE A 64 0.52 -7.79 -21.31
N GLY A 65 -0.47 -8.60 -20.91
CA GLY A 65 -0.65 -9.94 -21.45
C GLY A 65 -1.16 -9.99 -22.89
N SER A 66 -1.83 -8.94 -23.36
CA SER A 66 -2.30 -8.84 -24.75
C SER A 66 -1.20 -8.41 -25.70
N GLU A 67 -0.35 -7.46 -25.27
CA GLU A 67 0.79 -6.96 -26.03
C GLU A 67 1.94 -7.99 -26.06
N ASP A 68 2.21 -8.66 -24.93
CA ASP A 68 3.24 -9.71 -24.85
C ASP A 68 2.78 -10.94 -24.04
N PRO A 69 2.30 -12.00 -24.72
CA PRO A 69 1.95 -13.28 -24.09
C PRO A 69 3.10 -13.93 -23.32
N GLY A 70 4.36 -13.60 -23.63
CA GLY A 70 5.53 -14.07 -22.89
C GLY A 70 5.60 -13.54 -21.46
N LEU A 71 4.87 -12.47 -21.15
CA LEU A 71 4.82 -11.85 -19.81
C LEU A 71 3.69 -12.39 -18.92
N PHE A 72 2.90 -13.38 -19.34
CA PHE A 72 1.84 -13.94 -18.49
C PHE A 72 2.34 -14.46 -17.13
N GLY A 73 3.58 -14.96 -17.07
CA GLY A 73 4.22 -15.33 -15.80
C GLY A 73 4.38 -14.14 -14.85
N ARG A 74 4.85 -13.00 -15.37
CA ARG A 74 5.00 -11.75 -14.62
C ARG A 74 3.66 -11.17 -14.18
N VAL A 75 2.65 -11.21 -15.06
CA VAL A 75 1.29 -10.78 -14.71
C VAL A 75 0.76 -11.58 -13.52
N ARG A 76 0.97 -12.89 -13.49
CA ARG A 76 0.56 -13.74 -12.36
C ARG A 76 1.29 -13.37 -11.07
N GLU A 77 2.60 -13.11 -11.14
CA GLU A 77 3.39 -12.67 -9.98
C GLU A 77 2.86 -11.34 -9.44
N MET A 78 2.61 -10.35 -10.30
CA MET A 78 2.07 -9.05 -9.89
C MET A 78 0.68 -9.18 -9.25
N GLN A 79 -0.21 -9.99 -9.83
CA GLN A 79 -1.52 -10.27 -9.23
C GLN A 79 -1.40 -10.92 -7.84
N GLN A 80 -0.43 -11.82 -7.66
CA GLN A 80 -0.16 -12.40 -6.35
C GLN A 80 0.32 -11.34 -5.36
N THR A 81 1.23 -10.45 -5.76
CA THR A 81 1.71 -9.35 -4.93
C THR A 81 0.57 -8.41 -4.50
N ASP A 82 -0.38 -8.10 -5.40
CA ASP A 82 -1.58 -7.32 -5.04
C ASP A 82 -2.39 -8.01 -3.93
N GLN A 83 -2.57 -9.33 -4.01
CA GLN A 83 -3.27 -10.10 -2.97
C GLN A 83 -2.50 -10.13 -1.65
N GLU A 84 -1.18 -10.27 -1.70
CA GLU A 84 -0.32 -10.23 -0.51
C GLU A 84 -0.39 -8.87 0.19
N ASN A 85 -0.41 -7.77 -0.58
CA ASN A 85 -0.58 -6.41 -0.03
C ASN A 85 -1.94 -6.23 0.65
N LEU A 86 -3.02 -6.76 0.07
CA LEU A 86 -4.35 -6.75 0.70
C LEU A 86 -4.41 -7.60 1.98
N GLN A 87 -3.71 -8.73 2.02
CA GLN A 87 -3.62 -9.55 3.23
C GLN A 87 -2.82 -8.85 4.34
N ARG A 88 -1.67 -8.24 3.99
CA ARG A 88 -0.86 -7.45 4.93
C ARG A 88 -1.67 -6.32 5.56
N SER A 89 -2.47 -5.62 4.75
CA SER A 89 -3.29 -4.52 5.24
C SER A 89 -4.41 -4.99 6.18
N ALA A 90 -5.04 -6.13 5.89
CA ALA A 90 -6.03 -6.74 6.79
C ALA A 90 -5.41 -7.13 8.15
N VAL A 91 -4.19 -7.66 8.15
CA VAL A 91 -3.44 -7.99 9.38
C VAL A 91 -3.12 -6.72 10.17
N LEU A 92 -2.68 -5.64 9.51
CA LEU A 92 -2.40 -4.36 10.16
C LEU A 92 -3.66 -3.75 10.80
N LEU A 93 -4.78 -3.72 10.08
CA LEU A 93 -6.07 -3.25 10.61
C LEU A 93 -6.49 -4.05 11.85
N ALA A 94 -6.34 -5.38 11.81
CA ALA A 94 -6.65 -6.24 12.96
C ALA A 94 -5.71 -6.00 14.15
N LYS A 95 -4.44 -5.63 13.92
CA LYS A 95 -3.50 -5.26 14.99
C LYS A 95 -3.89 -3.92 15.63
N LEU A 96 -4.20 -2.90 14.82
CA LEU A 96 -4.64 -1.58 15.29
C LEU A 96 -5.93 -1.67 16.12
N ALA A 97 -6.92 -2.41 15.62
CA ALA A 97 -8.19 -2.62 16.32
C ALA A 97 -8.02 -3.30 17.70
N LYS A 98 -6.98 -4.13 17.88
CA LYS A 98 -6.65 -4.74 19.18
C LYS A 98 -5.90 -3.80 20.11
N LEU A 99 -5.13 -2.84 19.58
CA LEU A 99 -4.36 -1.91 20.40
C LEU A 99 -5.20 -0.78 20.97
N LYS A 100 -6.21 -0.31 20.23
CA LYS A 100 -7.09 0.76 20.70
C LYS A 100 -7.70 0.53 22.10
N PRO A 101 -8.40 -0.59 22.37
CA PRO A 101 -8.96 -0.82 23.71
C PRO A 101 -7.90 -1.03 24.79
N LEU A 102 -6.67 -1.44 24.41
CA LEU A 102 -5.57 -1.55 25.34
C LEU A 102 -5.05 -0.15 25.71
N ALA A 103 -4.86 0.74 24.73
CA ALA A 103 -4.45 2.12 24.97
C ALA A 103 -5.38 2.84 25.95
N ASP A 104 -6.69 2.65 25.80
CA ASP A 104 -7.70 3.20 26.72
C ASP A 104 -7.58 2.63 28.15
N ALA A 105 -7.10 1.39 28.29
CA ALA A 105 -7.03 0.67 29.56
C ALA A 105 -5.72 0.89 30.34
N VAL A 106 -4.57 1.06 29.66
CA VAL A 106 -3.27 1.20 30.35
C VAL A 106 -3.07 2.59 30.97
N GLY A 107 -3.84 3.60 30.55
CA GLY A 107 -3.73 4.96 31.08
C GLY A 107 -2.29 5.49 30.95
N ALA A 108 -1.65 5.84 32.08
CA ALA A 108 -0.31 6.44 32.11
C ALA A 108 0.86 5.44 31.89
N ASP A 109 0.61 4.13 31.82
CA ASP A 109 1.66 3.12 31.62
C ASP A 109 1.74 2.64 30.15
N GLU A 110 1.82 3.61 29.23
CA GLU A 110 1.92 3.39 27.78
C GLU A 110 3.14 2.55 27.37
N LYS A 111 4.15 2.43 28.26
CA LYS A 111 5.35 1.60 28.03
C LYS A 111 5.01 0.13 27.79
N GLN A 112 3.89 -0.37 28.30
CA GLN A 112 3.47 -1.75 28.05
C GLN A 112 3.08 -1.97 26.57
N LEU A 113 2.76 -0.90 25.84
CA LEU A 113 2.38 -0.93 24.43
C LEU A 113 3.48 -0.52 23.46
N GLU A 114 4.66 -0.12 23.95
CA GLU A 114 5.81 0.31 23.14
C GLU A 114 6.16 -0.72 22.05
N LYS A 115 6.42 -1.97 22.42
CA LYS A 115 6.74 -3.03 21.45
C LYS A 115 5.60 -3.32 20.46
N PRO A 116 4.33 -3.44 20.89
CA PRO A 116 3.23 -3.56 19.94
C PRO A 116 3.12 -2.38 18.96
N ILE A 117 3.35 -1.15 19.41
CA ILE A 117 3.35 0.06 18.58
C ILE A 117 4.50 0.05 17.59
N GLU A 118 5.74 -0.22 18.04
CA GLU A 118 6.91 -0.35 17.17
C GLU A 118 6.67 -1.37 16.06
N ASN A 119 6.02 -2.48 16.41
CA ASN A 119 5.62 -3.48 15.42
C ASN A 119 4.59 -2.94 14.43
N VAL A 120 3.60 -2.16 14.85
CA VAL A 120 2.65 -1.53 13.93
C VAL A 120 3.37 -0.57 12.98
N VAL A 121 4.23 0.31 13.50
CA VAL A 121 4.99 1.26 12.70
C VAL A 121 5.85 0.52 11.67
N LYS A 122 6.65 -0.45 12.11
CA LYS A 122 7.51 -1.25 11.23
C LYS A 122 6.72 -1.91 10.11
N HIS A 123 5.67 -2.67 10.45
CA HIS A 123 4.90 -3.39 9.42
C HIS A 123 4.07 -2.44 8.55
N GLY A 124 3.66 -1.27 9.07
CA GLY A 124 2.97 -0.22 8.31
C GLY A 124 3.88 0.40 7.25
N LEU A 125 5.11 0.75 7.61
CA LEU A 125 6.12 1.28 6.68
C LEU A 125 6.56 0.23 5.65
N GLU A 126 6.71 -1.02 6.06
CA GLU A 126 6.93 -2.15 5.15
C GLU A 126 5.78 -2.28 4.15
N PHE A 127 4.53 -2.21 4.60
CA PHE A 127 3.36 -2.22 3.71
C PHE A 127 3.38 -1.05 2.71
N VAL A 128 3.63 0.18 3.16
CA VAL A 128 3.71 1.35 2.27
C VAL A 128 4.78 1.15 1.18
N THR A 129 5.96 0.70 1.59
CA THR A 129 7.08 0.44 0.68
C THR A 129 6.73 -0.59 -0.38
N GLU A 130 6.05 -1.66 0.01
CA GLU A 130 5.75 -2.79 -0.86
C GLU A 130 4.65 -2.46 -1.87
N VAL A 131 3.67 -1.64 -1.49
CA VAL A 131 2.68 -1.10 -2.43
C VAL A 131 3.36 -0.18 -3.45
N ARG A 132 4.23 0.74 -3.03
CA ARG A 132 4.95 1.63 -3.96
C ARG A 132 5.85 0.86 -4.95
N LYS A 133 6.54 -0.18 -4.47
CA LYS A 133 7.33 -1.06 -5.32
C LYS A 133 6.45 -1.74 -6.37
N GLN A 134 5.28 -2.22 -5.96
CA GLN A 134 4.33 -2.85 -6.88
C GLN A 134 3.89 -1.89 -7.98
N GLU A 135 3.49 -0.65 -7.66
CA GLU A 135 3.17 0.37 -8.68
C GLU A 135 4.31 0.53 -9.70
N THR A 136 5.55 0.64 -9.20
CA THR A 136 6.74 0.78 -10.06
C THR A 136 6.95 -0.43 -10.97
N VAL A 137 6.73 -1.63 -10.45
CA VAL A 137 6.86 -2.88 -11.21
C VAL A 137 5.80 -2.96 -12.31
N ILE A 138 4.55 -2.60 -12.01
CA ILE A 138 3.46 -2.56 -12.99
C ILE A 138 3.79 -1.58 -14.11
N ASP A 139 4.16 -0.35 -13.76
CA ASP A 139 4.53 0.69 -14.74
C ASP A 139 5.70 0.23 -15.64
N THR A 140 6.70 -0.43 -15.06
CA THR A 140 7.86 -0.95 -15.79
C THR A 140 7.44 -2.00 -16.81
N TRP A 141 6.66 -2.99 -16.41
CA TRP A 141 6.24 -4.06 -17.32
C TRP A 141 5.23 -3.58 -18.36
N LEU A 142 4.41 -2.59 -18.03
CA LEU A 142 3.51 -1.93 -18.98
C LEU A 142 4.29 -1.26 -20.10
N LEU A 143 5.36 -0.53 -19.76
CA LEU A 143 6.24 0.11 -20.73
C LEU A 143 7.02 -0.92 -21.57
N GLU A 144 7.59 -1.95 -20.93
CA GLU A 144 8.33 -3.00 -21.65
C GLU A 144 7.44 -3.79 -22.64
N ALA A 145 6.19 -4.07 -22.27
CA ALA A 145 5.26 -4.76 -23.15
C ALA A 145 5.01 -3.94 -24.44
N TYR A 146 4.91 -2.61 -24.33
CA TYR A 146 4.77 -1.73 -25.48
C TYR A 146 6.04 -1.58 -26.32
N ASP A 147 7.20 -1.45 -25.70
CA ASP A 147 8.47 -1.28 -26.42
C ASP A 147 8.84 -2.54 -27.21
N ARG A 148 8.44 -3.72 -26.72
CA ARG A 148 8.65 -4.99 -27.42
C ARG A 148 7.74 -5.16 -28.64
N ASP A 149 6.47 -4.74 -28.56
CA ASP A 149 5.55 -4.75 -29.72
C ASP A 149 6.01 -3.77 -30.82
N ARG A 150 6.57 -2.62 -30.43
CA ARG A 150 7.06 -1.61 -31.37
C ARG A 150 8.34 -1.95 -32.08
N GLY A 151 8.96 -3.10 -31.80
CA GLY A 151 10.20 -3.62 -32.38
C GLY A 151 10.73 -2.82 -33.57
N VAL A 152 11.42 -1.72 -33.28
CA VAL A 152 12.31 -1.07 -34.23
C VAL A 152 13.50 -2.02 -34.29
N GLY A 153 13.44 -2.94 -35.24
CA GLY A 153 14.62 -3.65 -35.68
C GLY A 153 15.61 -2.61 -36.20
N ASP A 154 16.72 -2.47 -35.49
CA ASP A 154 17.98 -2.05 -36.11
C ASP A 154 18.61 -3.29 -36.79
#